data_AF-A0A3B0YHG8-F1
#
_entry.id   AF-A0A3B0YHG8-F1
#
_cell.length_a   1.000
_cell.length_b   1.000
_cell.length_c   1.000
_cell.angle_alpha   90.00
_cell.angle_beta   90.00
_cell.angle_gamma   90.00
#
_symmetry.space_group_name_H-M   'P 1'
#
loop_
_entity.id
_entity.type
_entity.pdbx_description
1 polymer ?
#
loop_
_entity_poly.entity_id
_entity_poly.type
_entity_poly.pdbx_seq_one_letter_code
_entity_poly.pdbx_strand_id
1 'polypeptide(L)'
;LPEEQLDRFNEMGEDNSSLQRFAYWVAGVEAIKEHPLLGIGYHNWMPYMTYMYPDGLGPGKTIQVSHNIYIETTSELGVTGLLMFLLLIIYAFINNARTRKMATELKNKLFFNLSYGLDAGLIGYLVAGTFVTVTYYPFFWIQIAMIVMLNSVTKKQWMSLPDQKEKKCVPKW
;
A
#
# COMPACT_ATOMS: atom_id res chain seq x y z
N LEU A 1 -26.16 -14.19 14.23
CA LEU A 1 -25.74 -14.13 12.81
C LEU A 1 -26.63 -15.08 12.02
N PRO A 2 -26.92 -14.81 10.74
CA PRO A 2 -27.54 -15.82 9.86
C PRO A 2 -26.69 -17.09 9.83
N GLU A 3 -27.33 -18.25 9.71
CA GLU A 3 -26.68 -19.58 9.76
C GLU A 3 -25.61 -19.72 8.68
N GLU A 4 -25.91 -19.28 7.45
CA GLU A 4 -24.97 -19.22 6.34
C GLU A 4 -23.67 -18.43 6.65
N GLN A 5 -23.76 -17.36 7.45
CA GLN A 5 -22.59 -16.57 7.82
C GLN A 5 -21.74 -17.27 8.90
N LEU A 6 -22.37 -18.07 9.76
CA LEU A 6 -21.68 -18.88 10.76
C LEU A 6 -20.93 -20.03 10.10
N ASP A 7 -21.57 -20.71 9.14
CA ASP A 7 -20.95 -21.80 8.38
C ASP A 7 -19.74 -21.31 7.59
N ARG A 8 -19.86 -20.17 6.90
CA ARG A 8 -18.72 -19.53 6.23
C ARG A 8 -17.59 -19.16 7.17
N PHE A 9 -17.89 -18.82 8.43
CA PHE A 9 -16.87 -18.51 9.42
C PHE A 9 -16.18 -19.79 9.93
N ASN A 10 -16.93 -20.88 10.07
CA ASN A 10 -16.42 -22.18 10.50
C ASN A 10 -15.54 -22.86 9.44
N GLU A 11 -15.85 -22.66 8.15
CA GLU A 11 -15.08 -23.22 7.03
C GLU A 11 -13.97 -22.29 6.52
N MET A 12 -13.80 -21.10 7.12
CA MET A 12 -12.85 -20.10 6.66
C MET A 12 -11.42 -20.66 6.64
N GLY A 13 -10.80 -20.66 5.46
CA GLY A 13 -9.44 -21.17 5.27
C GLY A 13 -9.39 -22.58 4.67
N GLU A 14 -10.45 -23.36 4.82
CA GLU A 14 -10.63 -24.66 4.15
C GLU A 14 -11.57 -24.54 2.94
N ASP A 15 -12.32 -23.44 2.85
CA ASP A 15 -13.15 -23.13 1.70
C ASP A 15 -12.33 -22.97 0.41
N ASN A 16 -12.94 -23.36 -0.71
CA ASN A 16 -12.30 -23.32 -2.03
C ASN A 16 -11.76 -21.93 -2.39
N SER A 17 -12.40 -20.84 -1.95
CA SER A 17 -11.94 -19.48 -2.29
C SER A 17 -10.64 -19.12 -1.56
N SER A 18 -10.50 -19.53 -0.31
CA SER A 18 -9.29 -19.33 0.48
C SER A 18 -8.14 -20.20 -0.06
N LEU A 19 -8.39 -21.49 -0.31
CA LEU A 19 -7.39 -22.39 -0.90
C LEU A 19 -6.95 -21.92 -2.30
N GLN A 20 -7.85 -21.34 -3.08
CA GLN A 20 -7.52 -20.76 -4.39
C GLN A 20 -6.54 -19.58 -4.25
N ARG A 21 -6.76 -18.67 -3.29
CA ARG A 21 -5.83 -17.54 -3.03
C ARG A 21 -4.47 -18.04 -2.55
N PHE A 22 -4.44 -19.03 -1.68
CA PHE A 22 -3.17 -19.63 -1.24
C PHE A 22 -2.39 -20.22 -2.41
N ALA A 23 -3.06 -20.90 -3.35
CA ALA A 23 -2.41 -21.39 -4.55
C ALA A 23 -1.77 -20.26 -5.36
N TYR A 24 -2.47 -19.14 -5.56
CA TYR A 24 -1.91 -17.95 -6.22
C TYR A 24 -0.68 -17.40 -5.48
N TRP A 25 -0.70 -17.36 -4.14
CA TRP A 25 0.42 -16.83 -3.36
C TRP A 25 1.64 -17.74 -3.45
N VAL A 26 1.45 -19.06 -3.45
CA VAL A 26 2.54 -20.04 -3.65
C VAL A 26 3.17 -19.84 -5.03
N ALA A 27 2.36 -19.78 -6.10
CA ALA A 27 2.86 -19.51 -7.45
C ALA A 27 3.54 -18.14 -7.57
N GLY A 28 3.02 -17.12 -6.89
CA GLY A 28 3.65 -15.80 -6.82
C GLY A 28 5.03 -15.85 -6.16
N VAL A 29 5.19 -16.62 -5.07
CA VAL A 29 6.49 -16.84 -4.42
C VAL A 29 7.46 -17.60 -5.33
N GLU A 30 6.98 -18.55 -6.13
CA GLU A 30 7.79 -19.24 -7.15
C GLU A 30 8.29 -18.25 -8.22
N ALA A 31 7.41 -17.42 -8.77
CA ALA A 31 7.78 -16.37 -9.73
C ALA A 31 8.80 -15.38 -9.14
N ILE A 32 8.66 -15.01 -7.87
CA ILE A 32 9.62 -14.15 -7.16
C ILE A 32 10.99 -14.83 -7.05
N LYS A 33 11.04 -16.14 -6.79
CA LYS A 33 12.32 -16.88 -6.72
C LYS A 33 13.02 -16.95 -8.07
N GLU A 34 12.25 -17.08 -9.15
CA GLU A 34 12.77 -17.13 -10.52
C GLU A 34 13.24 -15.74 -11.02
N HIS A 35 12.50 -14.69 -10.66
CA HIS A 35 12.76 -13.31 -11.10
C HIS A 35 12.89 -12.31 -9.93
N PRO A 36 13.87 -12.48 -9.02
CA PRO A 36 13.87 -11.80 -7.73
C PRO A 36 14.11 -10.29 -7.79
N LEU A 37 14.87 -9.80 -8.76
CA LEU A 37 15.30 -8.39 -8.79
C LEU A 37 14.26 -7.48 -9.43
N LEU A 38 13.87 -7.79 -10.67
CA LEU A 38 13.00 -6.95 -11.49
C LEU A 38 11.60 -7.54 -11.71
N GLY A 39 11.36 -8.77 -11.24
CA GLY A 39 10.10 -9.46 -11.43
C GLY A 39 9.86 -9.90 -12.87
N ILE A 40 8.64 -10.40 -13.10
CA ILE A 40 8.17 -10.88 -14.41
C ILE A 40 7.74 -9.76 -15.36
N GLY A 41 7.80 -8.49 -14.92
CA GLY A 41 7.43 -7.31 -15.69
C GLY A 41 6.07 -6.73 -15.28
N TYR A 42 5.93 -5.42 -15.50
CA TYR A 42 4.71 -4.67 -15.20
C TYR A 42 3.49 -5.27 -15.90
N HIS A 43 2.44 -5.52 -15.13
CA HIS A 43 1.15 -6.02 -15.59
C HIS A 43 1.22 -7.40 -16.28
N ASN A 44 2.20 -8.22 -15.88
CA ASN A 44 2.46 -9.51 -16.51
C ASN A 44 1.99 -10.72 -15.69
N TRP A 45 1.36 -10.53 -14.53
CA TRP A 45 0.82 -11.60 -13.68
C TRP A 45 -0.07 -12.57 -14.46
N MET A 46 -1.13 -12.05 -15.09
CA MET A 46 -2.10 -12.89 -15.78
C MET A 46 -1.49 -13.68 -16.96
N PRO A 47 -0.74 -13.05 -17.89
CA PRO A 47 -0.03 -13.79 -18.95
C PRO A 47 0.95 -14.83 -18.41
N TYR A 48 1.76 -14.47 -17.42
CA TYR A 48 2.77 -15.36 -16.85
C TYR A 48 2.16 -16.59 -16.18
N MET A 49 1.15 -16.38 -15.32
CA MET A 49 0.47 -17.49 -14.64
C MET A 49 -0.24 -18.40 -15.65
N THR A 50 -0.83 -17.83 -16.70
CA THR A 50 -1.47 -18.61 -17.79
C THR A 50 -0.48 -19.45 -18.57
N TYR A 51 0.72 -18.93 -18.79
CA TYR A 51 1.80 -19.67 -19.43
C TYR A 51 2.33 -20.81 -18.56
N MET A 52 2.55 -20.55 -17.26
CA MET A 52 3.14 -21.52 -16.34
C MET A 52 2.16 -22.63 -15.91
N TYR A 53 0.86 -22.32 -15.83
CA TYR A 53 -0.17 -23.25 -15.36
C TYR A 53 -1.32 -23.37 -16.38
N PRO A 54 -1.10 -23.96 -17.57
CA PRO A 54 -2.09 -23.98 -18.65
C PRO A 54 -3.40 -24.72 -18.28
N ASP A 55 -3.33 -25.68 -17.35
CA ASP A 55 -4.49 -26.42 -16.84
C ASP A 55 -5.21 -25.72 -15.68
N GLY A 56 -4.78 -24.50 -15.35
CA GLY A 56 -5.26 -23.71 -14.21
C GLY A 56 -4.53 -24.02 -12.90
N LEU A 57 -4.78 -23.19 -11.88
CA LEU A 57 -4.14 -23.28 -10.57
C LEU A 57 -5.18 -23.54 -9.47
N GLY A 58 -4.77 -24.24 -8.41
CA GLY A 58 -5.59 -24.43 -7.20
C GLY A 58 -6.83 -25.32 -7.41
N PRO A 59 -7.69 -25.45 -6.38
CA PRO A 59 -8.88 -26.30 -6.44
C PRO A 59 -9.89 -25.86 -7.50
N GLY A 60 -9.95 -24.57 -7.82
CA GLY A 60 -10.82 -24.03 -8.86
C GLY A 60 -10.31 -24.24 -10.28
N LYS A 61 -9.06 -24.69 -10.48
CA LYS A 61 -8.41 -24.83 -11.81
C LYS A 61 -8.61 -23.61 -12.69
N THR A 62 -8.48 -22.42 -12.10
CA THR A 62 -8.62 -21.14 -12.78
C THR A 62 -7.42 -20.25 -12.50
N ILE A 63 -7.28 -19.21 -13.31
CA ILE A 63 -6.24 -18.20 -13.15
C ILE A 63 -6.93 -16.86 -12.98
N GLN A 64 -6.61 -16.20 -11.88
CA GLN A 64 -7.08 -14.87 -11.56
C GLN A 64 -5.93 -14.05 -10.97
N VAL A 65 -6.24 -12.81 -10.62
CA VAL A 65 -5.33 -11.93 -9.91
C VAL A 65 -4.86 -12.53 -8.58
N SER A 66 -3.71 -12.08 -8.07
CA SER A 66 -3.07 -12.65 -6.87
C SER A 66 -3.88 -12.52 -5.58
N HIS A 67 -4.84 -11.59 -5.54
CA HIS A 67 -5.57 -11.15 -4.36
C HIS A 67 -4.66 -10.68 -3.22
N ASN A 68 -3.49 -10.14 -3.55
CA ASN A 68 -2.54 -9.61 -2.57
C ASN A 68 -1.58 -8.62 -3.25
N ILE A 69 -1.62 -7.35 -2.84
CA ILE A 69 -0.78 -6.29 -3.43
C ILE A 69 0.71 -6.55 -3.26
N TYR A 70 1.13 -7.22 -2.18
CA TYR A 70 2.54 -7.50 -1.92
C TYR A 70 3.04 -8.60 -2.84
N ILE A 71 2.24 -9.64 -3.05
CA ILE A 71 2.54 -10.69 -4.02
C ILE A 71 2.58 -10.10 -5.42
N GLU A 72 1.55 -9.36 -5.85
CA GLU A 72 1.50 -8.71 -7.18
C GLU A 72 2.72 -7.82 -7.41
N THR A 73 2.98 -6.88 -6.49
CA THR A 73 4.09 -5.94 -6.59
C THR A 73 5.43 -6.67 -6.67
N THR A 74 5.66 -7.65 -5.80
CA THR A 74 6.96 -8.32 -5.73
C THR A 74 7.15 -9.31 -6.87
N SER A 75 6.10 -10.00 -7.33
CA SER A 75 6.22 -10.90 -8.48
C SER A 75 6.47 -10.12 -9.76
N GLU A 76 5.76 -9.01 -9.98
CA GLU A 76 5.85 -8.26 -11.24
C GLU A 76 7.03 -7.29 -11.31
N LEU A 77 7.37 -6.64 -10.19
CA LEU A 77 8.42 -5.61 -10.14
C LEU A 77 9.66 -6.07 -9.34
N GLY A 78 9.64 -7.29 -8.81
CA GLY A 78 10.71 -7.84 -8.00
C GLY A 78 10.83 -7.18 -6.62
N VAL A 79 11.90 -7.56 -5.92
CA VAL A 79 12.28 -6.96 -4.63
C VAL A 79 12.56 -5.47 -4.77
N THR A 80 13.02 -5.02 -5.94
CA THR A 80 13.25 -3.58 -6.19
C THR A 80 11.94 -2.79 -6.16
N GLY A 81 10.89 -3.29 -6.82
CA GLY A 81 9.56 -2.70 -6.76
C GLY A 81 8.95 -2.71 -5.36
N LEU A 82 9.05 -3.84 -4.66
CA LEU A 82 8.59 -3.93 -3.27
C LEU A 82 9.31 -2.93 -2.36
N LEU A 83 10.64 -2.80 -2.50
CA LEU A 83 11.42 -1.85 -1.72
C LEU A 83 10.95 -0.41 -1.97
N MET A 84 10.74 -0.03 -3.23
CA MET A 84 10.24 1.31 -3.58
C MET A 84 8.83 1.55 -3.01
N PHE A 85 7.95 0.54 -3.07
CA PHE A 85 6.62 0.61 -2.50
C PHE A 85 6.66 0.82 -0.97
N LEU A 86 7.49 0.06 -0.26
CA LEU A 86 7.68 0.21 1.19
C LEU A 86 8.30 1.56 1.56
N LEU A 87 9.26 2.06 0.77
CA LEU A 87 9.84 3.38 0.98
C LEU A 87 8.82 4.50 0.83
N LEU A 88 7.88 4.39 -0.12
CA LEU A 88 6.79 5.36 -0.27
C LEU A 88 5.85 5.35 0.94
N ILE A 89 5.54 4.16 1.47
CA ILE A 89 4.71 4.01 2.69
C ILE A 89 5.41 4.64 3.89
N ILE A 90 6.69 4.32 4.11
CA ILE A 90 7.49 4.88 5.21
C ILE A 90 7.57 6.40 5.07
N TYR A 91 7.84 6.89 3.85
CA TYR A 91 7.88 8.32 3.56
C TYR A 91 6.54 9.00 3.90
N ALA A 92 5.40 8.38 3.57
CA ALA A 92 4.09 8.93 3.86
C ALA A 92 3.86 9.13 5.37
N PHE A 93 4.17 8.12 6.19
CA PHE A 93 4.05 8.23 7.65
C PHE A 93 5.01 9.28 8.24
N ILE A 94 6.26 9.33 7.78
CA ILE A 94 7.22 10.37 8.18
C ILE A 94 6.71 11.75 7.80
N ASN A 95 6.15 11.89 6.60
CA ASN A 95 5.64 13.15 6.09
C ASN A 95 4.43 13.64 6.90
N ASN A 96 3.50 12.75 7.24
CA ASN A 96 2.38 13.06 8.14
C ASN A 96 2.83 13.37 9.57
N ALA A 97 3.84 12.68 10.10
CA ALA A 97 4.41 13.03 11.41
C ALA A 97 5.02 14.45 11.42
N ARG A 98 5.72 14.83 10.35
CA ARG A 98 6.21 16.21 10.17
C ARG A 98 5.05 17.20 10.05
N THR A 99 4.00 16.86 9.31
CA THR A 99 2.77 17.65 9.20
C THR A 99 2.16 17.89 10.58
N ARG A 100 2.02 16.86 11.42
CA ARG A 100 1.49 16.98 12.79
C ARG A 100 2.28 17.98 13.61
N LYS A 101 3.61 17.87 13.61
CA LYS A 101 4.49 18.78 14.35
C LYS A 101 4.25 20.24 13.95
N MET A 102 4.25 20.52 12.65
CA MET A 102 4.00 21.87 12.12
C MET A 102 2.57 22.36 12.43
N ALA A 103 1.57 21.48 12.33
CA ALA A 103 0.18 21.80 12.62
C ALA A 103 -0.05 22.12 14.11
N THR A 104 0.66 21.44 15.02
CA THR A 104 0.63 21.74 16.46
C THR A 104 1.18 23.13 16.74
N GLU A 105 2.32 23.51 16.15
CA GLU A 105 2.90 24.86 16.29
C GLU A 105 1.97 25.94 15.71
N LEU A 106 1.29 25.64 14.60
CA LEU A 106 0.26 26.50 14.00
C LEU A 106 -1.06 26.56 14.81
N LYS A 107 -1.23 25.72 15.83
CA LYS A 107 -2.51 25.49 16.53
C LYS A 107 -3.66 25.11 15.57
N ASN A 108 -3.34 24.56 14.40
CA ASN A 108 -4.31 24.18 13.38
C ASN A 108 -4.81 22.74 13.61
N LYS A 109 -5.92 22.60 14.33
CA LYS A 109 -6.53 21.31 14.65
C LYS A 109 -6.98 20.53 13.41
N LEU A 110 -7.41 21.22 12.34
CA LEU A 110 -7.86 20.57 11.12
C LEU A 110 -6.71 19.80 10.47
N PHE A 111 -5.55 20.44 10.27
CA PHE A 111 -4.39 19.78 9.63
C PHE A 111 -3.82 18.66 10.50
N PHE A 112 -3.82 18.87 11.82
CA PHE A 112 -3.43 17.85 12.78
C PHE A 112 -4.33 16.60 12.66
N ASN A 113 -5.65 16.76 12.70
CA ASN A 113 -6.59 15.64 12.60
C ASN A 113 -6.58 14.98 11.21
N LEU A 114 -6.50 15.77 10.14
CA LEU A 114 -6.42 15.25 8.77
C LEU A 114 -5.19 14.35 8.59
N SER A 115 -4.04 14.71 9.16
CA SER A 115 -2.84 13.88 9.06
C SER A 115 -3.01 12.50 9.74
N TYR A 116 -3.76 12.42 10.85
CA TYR A 116 -4.11 11.13 11.46
C TYR A 116 -5.12 10.36 10.62
N GLY A 117 -6.11 11.03 10.04
CA GLY A 117 -7.06 10.41 9.12
C GLY A 117 -6.39 9.80 7.89
N LEU A 118 -5.37 10.50 7.35
CA LEU A 118 -4.59 9.99 6.23
C LEU A 118 -3.71 8.79 6.61
N ASP A 119 -3.12 8.78 7.81
CA ASP A 119 -2.38 7.62 8.33
C ASP A 119 -3.33 6.42 8.55
N ALA A 120 -4.50 6.65 9.14
CA ALA A 120 -5.51 5.60 9.35
C ALA A 120 -6.02 5.03 8.02
N GLY A 121 -6.28 5.88 7.03
CA GLY A 121 -6.65 5.45 5.68
C GLY A 121 -5.56 4.65 4.98
N LEU A 122 -4.29 5.05 5.14
CA LEU A 122 -3.15 4.31 4.60
C LEU A 122 -3.00 2.94 5.27
N ILE A 123 -3.12 2.86 6.60
CA ILE A 123 -3.12 1.58 7.32
C ILE A 123 -4.27 0.69 6.82
N GLY A 124 -5.47 1.25 6.68
CA GLY A 124 -6.63 0.54 6.15
C GLY A 124 -6.38 -0.01 4.74
N TYR A 125 -5.75 0.77 3.86
CA TYR A 125 -5.35 0.31 2.52
C TYR A 125 -4.35 -0.84 2.59
N LEU A 126 -3.32 -0.76 3.44
CA LEU A 126 -2.28 -1.79 3.56
C LEU A 126 -2.81 -3.11 4.13
N VAL A 127 -3.75 -3.03 5.07
CA VAL A 127 -4.44 -4.20 5.64
C VAL A 127 -5.40 -4.79 4.62
N ALA A 128 -6.23 -3.98 3.95
CA ALA A 128 -7.11 -4.48 2.90
C ALA A 128 -6.31 -5.11 1.74
N GLY A 129 -5.16 -4.52 1.41
CA GLY A 129 -4.25 -4.95 0.36
C GLY A 129 -3.71 -6.38 0.49
N THR A 130 -3.77 -7.00 1.68
CA THR A 130 -3.42 -8.43 1.80
C THR A 130 -4.44 -9.36 1.14
N PHE A 131 -5.64 -8.84 0.81
CA PHE A 131 -6.77 -9.62 0.28
C PHE A 131 -7.25 -9.15 -1.11
N VAL A 132 -6.72 -8.04 -1.63
CA VAL A 132 -7.12 -7.47 -2.92
C VAL A 132 -5.93 -7.16 -3.80
N THR A 133 -6.17 -7.08 -5.11
CA THR A 133 -5.17 -6.77 -6.14
C THR A 133 -5.46 -5.41 -6.75
N VAL A 134 -4.86 -4.37 -6.20
CA VAL A 134 -5.16 -2.98 -6.56
C VAL A 134 -3.90 -2.11 -6.59
N THR A 135 -2.72 -2.71 -6.80
CA THR A 135 -1.43 -1.98 -6.80
C THR A 135 -1.43 -0.87 -7.86
N TYR A 136 -1.99 -1.16 -9.04
CA TYR A 136 -2.04 -0.22 -10.16
C TYR A 136 -3.28 0.68 -10.18
N TYR A 137 -4.19 0.50 -9.22
CA TYR A 137 -5.36 1.34 -9.11
C TYR A 137 -4.98 2.68 -8.48
N PRO A 138 -5.70 3.77 -8.80
CA PRO A 138 -5.27 5.12 -8.42
C PRO A 138 -5.34 5.40 -6.91
N PHE A 139 -5.98 4.55 -6.11
CA PHE A 139 -6.28 4.83 -4.70
C PHE A 139 -5.03 5.09 -3.85
N PHE A 140 -4.01 4.24 -3.96
CA PHE A 140 -2.75 4.43 -3.24
C PHE A 140 -2.06 5.72 -3.65
N TRP A 141 -1.96 5.96 -4.96
CA TRP A 141 -1.27 7.11 -5.53
C TRP A 141 -1.94 8.44 -5.15
N ILE A 142 -3.28 8.48 -5.17
CA ILE A 142 -4.06 9.62 -4.71
C ILE A 142 -3.87 9.83 -3.20
N GLN A 143 -3.86 8.76 -2.39
CA GLN A 143 -3.60 8.86 -0.95
C GLN A 143 -2.23 9.49 -0.66
N ILE A 144 -1.17 9.05 -1.34
CA ILE A 144 0.18 9.63 -1.21
C ILE A 144 0.19 11.10 -1.65
N ALA A 145 -0.48 11.44 -2.75
CA ALA A 145 -0.59 12.82 -3.23
C ALA A 145 -1.28 13.72 -2.19
N MET A 146 -2.36 13.27 -1.56
CA MET A 146 -3.04 14.01 -0.49
C MET A 146 -2.13 14.25 0.72
N ILE A 147 -1.34 13.25 1.11
CA ILE A 147 -0.37 13.36 2.21
C ILE A 147 0.70 14.41 1.90
N VAL A 148 1.26 14.39 0.69
CA VAL A 148 2.26 15.37 0.22
C VAL A 148 1.67 16.76 0.13
N MET A 149 0.44 16.89 -0.38
CA MET A 149 -0.28 18.16 -0.47
C MET A 149 -0.52 18.77 0.91
N LEU A 150 -1.04 17.98 1.87
CA LEU A 150 -1.29 18.46 3.23
C LEU A 150 0.01 18.94 3.90
N ASN A 151 1.10 18.20 3.75
CA ASN A 151 2.41 18.62 4.25
C ASN A 151 2.87 19.92 3.62
N SER A 152 2.75 20.05 2.29
CA SER A 152 3.19 21.23 1.54
C SER A 152 2.43 22.49 1.96
N VAL A 153 1.11 22.40 2.10
CA VAL A 153 0.25 23.50 2.56
C VAL A 153 0.58 23.87 4.02
N THR A 154 0.69 22.86 4.90
CA THR A 154 1.03 23.08 6.31
C THR A 154 2.39 23.74 6.46
N LYS A 155 3.39 23.27 5.71
CA LYS A 155 4.74 23.82 5.69
C LYS A 155 4.75 25.28 5.22
N LYS A 156 3.98 25.62 4.19
CA LYS A 156 3.86 27.01 3.70
C LYS A 156 3.30 27.94 4.79
N GLN A 157 2.25 27.52 5.49
CA GLN A 157 1.68 28.30 6.60
C GLN A 157 2.67 28.39 7.78
N TRP A 158 3.30 27.29 8.14
CA TRP A 158 4.26 27.23 9.23
C TRP A 158 5.46 28.17 9.02
N MET A 159 5.99 28.25 7.79
CA MET A 159 7.05 29.19 7.45
C MET A 159 6.64 30.68 7.50
N SER A 160 5.34 30.98 7.52
CA SER A 160 4.86 32.37 7.61
C SER A 160 4.81 32.91 9.04
N LEU A 161 5.00 32.06 10.05
CA LEU A 161 5.03 32.46 11.46
C LEU A 161 6.18 33.43 11.76
N PRO A 162 5.97 34.45 12.63
CA PRO A 162 7.00 35.44 12.98
C PRO A 162 8.31 34.81 13.47
N ASP A 163 8.23 33.88 14.42
CA ASP A 163 9.38 33.18 15.01
C ASP A 163 10.20 32.40 13.96
N GLN A 164 9.56 31.91 12.91
CA GLN A 164 10.23 31.19 11.82
C GLN A 164 10.86 32.14 10.80
N LYS A 165 10.31 33.35 10.63
CA LYS A 165 10.95 34.43 9.84
C LYS A 165 12.22 34.91 10.53
N GLU A 166 12.19 35.11 11.84
CA GLU A 166 13.36 35.54 12.61
C GLU A 166 14.49 34.51 12.56
N LYS A 167 14.20 33.21 12.75
CA LYS A 167 15.18 32.11 12.58
C LYS A 167 15.77 32.02 11.17
N LYS A 168 15.07 32.52 10.15
CA LYS A 168 15.57 32.62 8.77
C LYS A 168 16.51 33.81 8.56
N CYS A 169 16.31 34.88 9.32
CA CYS A 169 17.10 36.12 9.22
C CYS A 169 18.40 36.06 10.03
N VAL A 170 18.55 35.11 10.95
CA VAL A 170 19.83 34.91 11.65
C VAL A 170 20.83 34.24 10.69
N PRO A 171 21.97 34.88 10.37
CA PRO A 171 22.98 34.25 9.53
C PRO A 171 23.46 32.97 10.20
N LYS A 172 23.51 31.88 9.42
CA LYS A 172 24.23 30.67 9.83
C LYS A 172 25.72 30.94 9.56
N TRP A 173 26.38 31.53 10.54
CA TRP A 173 27.85 31.63 10.59
C TRP A 173 28.43 30.22 10.76
#